data_AF-A0A4Z2AZL1-F1
#
_entry.id   AF-A0A4Z2AZL1-F1
#
_cell.length_a   1.000
_cell.length_b   1.000
_cell.length_c   1.000
_cell.angle_alpha   90.00
_cell.angle_beta   90.00
_cell.angle_gamma   90.00
#
_symmetry.space_group_name_H-M   'P 1'
#
loop_
_entity.id
_entity.type
_entity.pdbx_description
1 polymer ?
#
loop_
_entity_poly.entity_id
_entity_poly.type
_entity_poly.pdbx_seq_one_letter_code
_entity_poly.pdbx_strand_id
1 'polypeptide(L)'
;MKAVVQRVVKASVCVGEEQVSSIGRGLCVLLGISAEDTQSDADYIINKILHLRLFADENGRAWSKNVMDLDYEVLCVSQFTLQCILKGNKPDFHMAMPAELAEPFYNNILENMRSIYKPELIKDGKFGASMQVHIQNNGPVTIELISPSRTTDPRLTSKQEKQQQRKEKTRSKGPSESSRKSGQWHQREPNSSSGADGDVSSEKEA
;
A
#
# COMPACT_ATOMS: atom_id res chain seq x y z
N MET A 1 -4.13 3.20 -4.42
CA MET A 1 -3.53 3.03 -5.75
C MET A 1 -2.03 2.90 -5.60
N LYS A 2 -1.37 2.10 -6.44
CA LYS A 2 0.09 1.95 -6.42
C LYS A 2 0.68 2.21 -7.81
N ALA A 3 1.88 2.76 -7.86
CA ALA A 3 2.65 2.89 -9.08
C ALA A 3 4.13 2.58 -8.84
N VAL A 4 4.78 1.91 -9.79
CA VAL A 4 6.24 1.81 -9.87
C VAL A 4 6.69 2.68 -11.03
N VAL A 5 7.37 3.78 -10.71
CA VAL A 5 7.84 4.78 -11.66
C VAL A 5 9.33 4.56 -11.90
N GLN A 6 9.71 4.36 -13.15
CA GLN A 6 11.10 4.15 -13.57
C GLN A 6 11.52 5.26 -14.52
N ARG A 7 12.67 5.89 -14.23
CA ARG A 7 13.29 6.83 -15.16
C ARG A 7 13.91 6.04 -16.31
N VAL A 8 13.65 6.42 -17.55
CA VAL A 8 14.12 5.68 -18.72
C VAL A 8 14.82 6.57 -19.74
N VAL A 9 15.77 5.98 -20.47
CA VAL A 9 16.28 6.59 -21.72
C VAL A 9 15.42 6.23 -22.93
N LYS A 10 14.74 5.07 -22.87
CA LYS A 10 13.68 4.62 -23.77
C LYS A 10 12.88 3.49 -23.11
N ALA A 11 11.62 3.35 -23.51
CA ALA A 11 10.79 2.20 -23.16
C ALA A 11 9.81 1.89 -24.29
N SER A 12 9.40 0.62 -24.41
CA SER A 12 8.41 0.21 -25.41
C SER A 12 7.56 -0.96 -24.93
N VAL A 13 6.40 -1.12 -25.57
CA VAL A 13 5.48 -2.24 -25.33
C VAL A 13 5.28 -2.99 -26.64
N CYS A 14 5.45 -4.30 -26.58
CA CYS A 14 5.13 -5.21 -27.67
C CYS A 14 4.01 -6.17 -27.24
N VAL A 15 3.12 -6.49 -28.18
CA VAL A 15 2.10 -7.54 -28.01
C VAL A 15 2.35 -8.59 -29.09
N GLY A 16 2.85 -9.76 -28.68
CA GLY A 16 3.47 -10.69 -29.64
C GLY A 16 4.72 -10.06 -30.26
N GLU A 17 4.79 -10.01 -31.59
CA GLU A 17 5.90 -9.42 -32.34
C GLU A 17 5.66 -7.93 -32.71
N GLU A 18 4.45 -7.41 -32.48
CA GLU A 18 4.07 -6.05 -32.86
C GLU A 18 4.40 -5.05 -31.74
N GLN A 19 5.17 -4.00 -32.06
CA GLN A 19 5.37 -2.87 -31.15
C GLN A 19 4.15 -1.95 -31.19
N VAL A 20 3.37 -1.94 -30.12
CA VAL A 20 2.14 -1.12 -30.01
C VAL A 20 2.42 0.29 -29.52
N SER A 21 3.54 0.50 -28.84
CA SER A 21 3.86 1.78 -28.21
C SER A 21 5.35 1.91 -27.89
N SER A 22 5.87 3.13 -27.94
CA SER A 22 7.25 3.44 -27.54
C SER A 22 7.40 4.88 -27.11
N ILE A 23 8.33 5.10 -26.19
CA ILE A 23 8.81 6.41 -25.76
C ILE A 23 10.35 6.48 -25.82
N GLY A 24 10.86 7.68 -26.01
CA GLY A 24 12.25 8.04 -25.77
C GLY A 24 12.49 8.34 -24.29
N ARG A 25 13.17 9.46 -24.00
CA ARG A 25 13.50 9.87 -22.64
C ARG A 25 12.23 10.18 -21.85
N GLY A 26 12.17 9.69 -20.61
CA GLY A 26 11.07 10.02 -19.72
C GLY A 26 10.83 8.99 -18.63
N LEU A 27 9.57 8.62 -18.43
CA LEU A 27 9.14 7.71 -17.36
C LEU A 27 8.39 6.49 -17.93
N CYS A 28 8.76 5.30 -17.46
CA CYS A 28 7.93 4.11 -17.60
C CYS A 28 7.21 3.87 -16.27
N VAL A 29 5.89 3.82 -16.28
CA VAL A 29 5.05 3.71 -15.09
C VAL A 29 4.24 2.42 -15.15
N LEU A 30 4.46 1.54 -14.19
CA LEU A 30 3.60 0.38 -13.94
C LEU A 30 2.54 0.78 -12.92
N LEU A 31 1.27 0.75 -13.31
CA LEU A 31 0.17 1.29 -12.51
C LEU A 31 -0.78 0.19 -12.01
N GLY A 32 -0.89 0.04 -10.70
CA GLY A 32 -1.76 -0.94 -10.05
C GLY A 32 -2.96 -0.29 -9.38
N ILE A 33 -4.16 -0.69 -9.80
CA ILE A 33 -5.42 -0.17 -9.28
C ILE A 33 -6.03 -1.20 -8.32
N SER A 34 -6.31 -0.77 -7.08
CA SER A 34 -7.00 -1.54 -6.04
C SER A 34 -8.52 -1.43 -6.20
N ALA A 35 -9.27 -2.44 -5.76
CA ALA A 35 -10.73 -2.42 -5.73
C ALA A 35 -11.32 -1.27 -4.88
N GLU A 36 -10.53 -0.71 -3.94
CA GLU A 36 -10.93 0.40 -3.08
C GLU A 36 -10.52 1.78 -3.61
N ASP A 37 -9.83 1.82 -4.76
CA ASP A 37 -9.34 3.08 -5.33
C ASP A 37 -10.49 3.94 -5.84
N THR A 38 -10.33 5.24 -5.62
CA THR A 38 -11.29 6.26 -6.04
C THR A 38 -10.63 7.33 -6.87
N GLN A 39 -11.43 8.23 -7.45
CA GLN A 39 -10.90 9.33 -8.25
C GLN A 39 -9.84 10.16 -7.49
N SER A 40 -10.01 10.37 -6.18
CA SER A 40 -9.00 11.09 -5.38
C SER A 40 -7.64 10.38 -5.34
N ASP A 41 -7.62 9.04 -5.40
CA ASP A 41 -6.39 8.26 -5.45
C ASP A 41 -5.70 8.40 -6.80
N ALA A 42 -6.48 8.38 -7.88
CA ALA A 42 -6.01 8.65 -9.23
C ALA A 42 -5.39 10.04 -9.34
N ASP A 43 -6.12 11.07 -8.93
CA ASP A 43 -5.67 12.46 -9.00
C ASP A 43 -4.36 12.67 -8.22
N TYR A 44 -4.24 12.04 -7.04
CA TYR A 44 -3.01 12.05 -6.25
C TYR A 44 -1.83 11.43 -7.01
N ILE A 45 -2.02 10.22 -7.56
CA ILE A 45 -0.96 9.48 -8.26
C ILE A 45 -0.55 10.20 -9.54
N ILE A 46 -1.50 10.69 -10.34
CA ILE A 46 -1.25 11.48 -11.54
C ILE A 46 -0.39 12.69 -11.21
N ASN A 47 -0.81 13.47 -10.20
CA ASN A 47 -0.08 14.67 -9.78
C ASN A 47 1.35 14.33 -9.34
N LYS A 48 1.53 13.22 -8.60
CA LYS A 48 2.87 12.75 -8.19
C LYS A 48 3.72 12.33 -9.37
N ILE A 49 3.21 11.53 -10.30
CA ILE A 49 3.96 11.07 -11.48
C ILE A 49 4.48 12.28 -12.29
N LEU A 50 3.59 13.23 -12.60
CA LEU A 50 3.93 14.35 -13.47
C LEU A 50 4.89 15.36 -12.82
N HIS A 51 4.82 15.55 -11.50
CA HIS A 51 5.64 16.54 -10.79
C HIS A 51 6.85 15.96 -10.04
N LEU A 52 7.05 14.63 -10.10
CA LEU A 52 8.19 13.97 -9.47
C LEU A 52 9.50 14.47 -10.10
N ARG A 53 10.37 15.07 -9.29
CA ARG A 53 11.65 15.61 -9.74
C ARG A 53 12.71 14.52 -9.82
N LEU A 54 12.77 13.83 -10.96
CA LEU A 54 13.68 12.70 -11.20
C LEU A 54 14.82 13.01 -12.16
N PHE A 55 14.86 14.21 -12.73
CA PHE A 55 15.83 14.61 -13.75
C PHE A 55 16.74 15.72 -13.24
N ALA A 56 17.93 15.81 -13.84
CA ALA A 56 18.86 16.90 -13.59
C ALA A 56 18.39 18.17 -14.30
N ASP A 57 18.77 19.33 -13.77
CA ASP A 57 18.65 20.60 -14.51
C ASP A 57 19.81 20.78 -15.51
N GLU A 58 19.80 21.92 -16.21
CA GLU A 58 20.81 22.30 -17.21
C GLU A 58 22.23 22.40 -16.62
N ASN A 59 22.35 22.65 -15.31
CA ASN A 59 23.62 22.73 -14.59
C ASN A 59 24.06 21.36 -14.04
N GLY A 60 23.32 20.29 -14.35
CA GLY A 60 23.61 18.94 -13.88
C GLY A 60 23.16 18.66 -12.43
N ARG A 61 22.42 19.56 -11.78
CA ARG A 61 21.93 19.33 -10.42
C ARG A 61 20.83 18.26 -10.43
N ALA A 62 21.14 17.10 -9.87
CA ALA A 62 20.19 15.98 -9.74
C ALA A 62 18.93 16.36 -8.94
N TRP A 63 17.82 15.65 -9.20
CA TRP A 63 16.53 15.76 -8.49
C TRP A 63 15.87 17.16 -8.58
N SER A 64 16.05 17.83 -9.71
CA SER A 64 15.64 19.23 -9.88
C SER A 64 14.44 19.40 -10.79
N LYS A 65 14.36 18.58 -11.85
CA LYS A 65 13.36 18.69 -12.92
C LYS A 65 12.43 17.48 -12.92
N ASN A 66 11.16 17.72 -13.22
CA ASN A 66 10.17 16.67 -13.44
C ASN A 66 10.04 16.33 -14.94
N VAL A 67 9.17 15.37 -15.29
CA VAL A 67 9.00 14.92 -16.68
C VAL A 67 8.46 16.01 -17.59
N MET A 68 7.59 16.88 -17.06
CA MET A 68 6.99 17.99 -17.79
C MET A 68 7.97 19.13 -18.03
N ASP A 69 8.83 19.43 -17.05
CA ASP A 69 9.81 20.51 -17.17
C ASP A 69 10.81 20.31 -18.33
N LEU A 70 10.93 19.08 -18.83
CA LEU A 70 11.88 18.67 -19.87
C LEU A 70 11.18 18.19 -21.15
N ASP A 71 9.85 18.34 -21.25
CA ASP A 71 9.07 17.83 -22.38
C ASP A 71 9.34 16.35 -22.69
N TYR A 72 9.54 15.55 -21.65
CA TYR A 72 9.78 14.12 -21.77
C TYR A 72 8.48 13.33 -21.77
N GLU A 73 8.59 12.07 -22.20
CA GLU A 73 7.43 11.20 -22.43
C GLU A 73 7.10 10.34 -21.21
N VAL A 74 5.85 9.88 -21.12
CA VAL A 74 5.41 8.93 -20.10
C VAL A 74 4.76 7.74 -20.79
N LEU A 75 5.28 6.54 -20.54
CA LEU A 75 4.65 5.28 -20.91
C LEU A 75 4.00 4.68 -19.67
N CYS A 76 2.67 4.70 -19.63
CA CYS A 76 1.90 4.06 -18.59
C CYS A 76 1.48 2.66 -19.03
N VAL A 77 1.59 1.68 -18.13
CA VAL A 77 1.17 0.29 -18.37
C VAL A 77 0.38 -0.21 -17.17
N SER A 78 -0.82 -0.74 -17.40
CA SER A 78 -1.63 -1.37 -16.36
C SER A 78 -0.92 -2.60 -15.77
N GLN A 79 -0.77 -2.64 -14.44
CA GLN A 79 -0.03 -3.69 -13.72
C GLN A 79 -0.77 -4.11 -12.43
N PHE A 80 -1.81 -4.94 -12.59
CA PHE A 80 -2.62 -5.41 -11.45
C PHE A 80 -1.81 -6.16 -10.39
N THR A 81 -0.68 -6.78 -10.77
CA THR A 81 0.17 -7.54 -9.85
C THR A 81 0.83 -6.69 -8.77
N LEU A 82 0.82 -5.36 -8.89
CA LEU A 82 1.25 -4.48 -7.78
C LEU A 82 0.29 -4.55 -6.58
N GLN A 83 -0.95 -4.99 -6.80
CA GLN A 83 -1.93 -5.31 -5.76
C GLN A 83 -1.83 -6.77 -5.29
N CYS A 84 -0.61 -7.29 -5.23
CA CYS A 84 -0.32 -8.63 -4.73
C CYS A 84 -0.24 -8.65 -3.20
N ILE A 85 -0.82 -9.70 -2.62
CA ILE A 85 -0.54 -10.18 -1.26
C ILE A 85 0.02 -11.59 -1.40
N LEU A 86 1.00 -11.94 -0.57
CA LEU A 86 1.58 -13.29 -0.56
C LEU A 86 0.90 -14.16 0.51
N LYS A 87 0.34 -15.29 0.08
CA LYS A 87 -0.10 -16.39 0.97
C LYS A 87 0.97 -17.47 0.94
N GLY A 88 1.92 -17.39 1.87
CA GLY A 88 3.20 -18.12 1.75
C GLY A 88 3.99 -17.57 0.56
N ASN A 89 4.33 -18.43 -0.42
CA ASN A 89 4.99 -18.02 -1.66
C ASN A 89 4.02 -17.84 -2.84
N LYS A 90 2.72 -18.11 -2.64
CA LYS A 90 1.71 -17.97 -3.70
C LYS A 90 1.21 -16.52 -3.74
N PRO A 91 1.28 -15.85 -4.89
CA PRO A 91 0.67 -14.54 -5.05
C PRO A 91 -0.86 -14.64 -5.10
N ASP A 92 -1.51 -13.69 -4.45
CA ASP A 92 -2.95 -13.50 -4.40
C ASP A 92 -3.26 -12.03 -4.75
N PHE A 93 -4.22 -11.83 -5.65
CA PHE A 93 -4.54 -10.52 -6.22
C PHE A 93 -5.97 -10.06 -5.93
N HIS A 94 -6.62 -10.60 -4.88
CA HIS A 94 -8.00 -10.22 -4.54
C HIS A 94 -8.20 -8.73 -4.24
N MET A 95 -7.12 -7.99 -3.93
CA MET A 95 -7.18 -6.53 -3.73
C MET A 95 -7.16 -5.75 -5.04
N ALA A 96 -6.80 -6.36 -6.17
CA ALA A 96 -6.83 -5.69 -7.47
C ALA A 96 -8.28 -5.40 -7.89
N MET A 97 -8.49 -4.25 -8.53
CA MET A 97 -9.79 -3.94 -9.13
C MET A 97 -10.10 -4.95 -10.26
N PRO A 98 -11.32 -5.51 -10.34
CA PRO A 98 -11.73 -6.39 -11.44
C PRO A 98 -11.55 -5.72 -12.81
N ALA A 99 -11.22 -6.49 -13.84
CA ALA A 99 -10.85 -5.96 -15.16
C ALA A 99 -11.94 -5.07 -15.78
N GLU A 100 -13.20 -5.44 -15.61
CA GLU A 100 -14.38 -4.74 -16.15
C GLU A 100 -14.53 -3.32 -15.57
N LEU A 101 -14.04 -3.11 -14.34
CA LEU A 101 -14.03 -1.81 -13.68
C LEU A 101 -12.68 -1.10 -13.87
N ALA A 102 -11.59 -1.87 -13.88
CA ALA A 102 -10.23 -1.35 -13.97
C ALA A 102 -9.91 -0.74 -15.33
N GLU A 103 -10.42 -1.31 -16.43
CA GLU A 103 -10.19 -0.77 -17.78
C GLU A 103 -10.75 0.65 -17.96
N PRO A 104 -12.05 0.93 -17.73
CA PRO A 104 -12.58 2.29 -17.84
C PRO A 104 -11.93 3.25 -16.83
N PHE A 105 -11.60 2.77 -15.62
CA PHE A 105 -10.91 3.57 -14.62
C PHE A 105 -9.49 3.95 -15.08
N TYR A 106 -8.74 2.99 -15.62
CA TYR A 106 -7.40 3.19 -16.17
C TYR A 106 -7.42 4.16 -17.37
N ASN A 107 -8.38 4.00 -18.28
CA ASN A 107 -8.55 4.90 -19.41
C ASN A 107 -8.83 6.34 -18.96
N ASN A 108 -9.63 6.53 -17.90
CA ASN A 108 -9.86 7.84 -17.30
C ASN A 108 -8.55 8.45 -16.73
N ILE A 109 -7.73 7.64 -16.05
CA ILE A 109 -6.41 8.09 -15.56
C ILE A 109 -5.55 8.61 -16.71
N LEU A 110 -5.44 7.84 -17.80
CA LEU A 110 -4.66 8.25 -18.97
C LEU A 110 -5.19 9.56 -19.56
N GLU A 111 -6.52 9.70 -19.68
CA GLU A 111 -7.12 10.92 -20.21
C GLU A 111 -6.86 12.14 -19.32
N ASN A 112 -6.93 11.97 -18.00
CA ASN A 112 -6.57 13.03 -17.06
C ASN A 112 -5.09 13.41 -17.17
N MET A 113 -4.18 12.44 -17.34
CA MET A 113 -2.77 12.73 -17.59
C MET A 113 -2.56 13.51 -18.88
N ARG A 114 -3.26 13.13 -19.97
CA ARG A 114 -3.23 13.85 -21.26
C ARG A 114 -3.75 15.27 -21.14
N SER A 115 -4.81 15.48 -20.37
CA SER A 115 -5.40 16.81 -20.13
C SER A 115 -4.51 17.72 -19.29
N ILE A 116 -3.74 17.19 -18.33
CA ILE A 116 -2.88 17.99 -17.46
C ILE A 116 -1.55 18.32 -18.14
N TYR A 117 -1.01 17.39 -18.94
CA TYR A 117 0.31 17.53 -19.54
C TYR A 117 0.23 17.82 -21.04
N LYS A 118 0.48 16.81 -21.89
CA LYS A 118 0.43 16.90 -23.35
C LYS A 118 -0.05 15.56 -23.90
N PRO A 119 -1.17 15.51 -24.64
CA PRO A 119 -1.75 14.24 -25.09
C PRO A 119 -0.77 13.35 -25.86
N GLU A 120 0.08 13.95 -26.69
CA GLU A 120 1.05 13.27 -27.52
C GLU A 120 2.23 12.65 -26.75
N LEU A 121 2.51 13.12 -25.53
CA LEU A 121 3.61 12.63 -24.69
C LEU A 121 3.18 11.56 -23.68
N ILE A 122 1.88 11.30 -23.56
CA ILE A 122 1.34 10.21 -22.72
C ILE A 122 1.03 9.01 -23.61
N LYS A 123 1.84 7.97 -23.48
CA LYS A 123 1.69 6.71 -24.18
C LYS A 123 1.11 5.64 -23.25
N ASP A 124 0.37 4.72 -23.86
CA ASP A 124 -0.24 3.56 -23.21
C ASP A 124 0.46 2.27 -23.68
N GLY A 125 0.29 1.19 -22.93
CA GLY A 125 0.41 -0.17 -23.45
C GLY A 125 -0.90 -0.61 -24.13
N LYS A 126 -1.31 -1.85 -23.87
CA LYS A 126 -2.59 -2.41 -24.32
C LYS A 126 -3.23 -3.16 -23.16
N PHE A 127 -4.23 -2.56 -22.53
CA PHE A 127 -4.91 -3.15 -21.37
C PHE A 127 -5.40 -4.58 -21.68
N GLY A 128 -5.24 -5.49 -20.71
CA GLY A 128 -5.66 -6.89 -20.83
C GLY A 128 -4.85 -7.76 -21.80
N ALA A 129 -3.93 -7.18 -22.58
CA ALA A 129 -3.06 -7.96 -23.46
C ALA A 129 -1.84 -8.53 -22.73
N SER A 130 -1.33 -9.67 -23.22
CA SER A 130 -0.01 -10.17 -22.82
C SER A 130 1.07 -9.31 -23.48
N MET A 131 1.77 -8.53 -22.66
CA MET A 131 2.73 -7.52 -23.11
C MET A 131 4.16 -7.92 -22.77
N GLN A 132 5.09 -7.63 -23.68
CA GLN A 132 6.51 -7.51 -23.37
C GLN A 132 6.83 -6.02 -23.21
N VAL A 133 7.19 -5.61 -21.99
CA VAL A 133 7.53 -4.21 -21.68
C VAL A 133 9.05 -4.09 -21.61
N HIS A 134 9.63 -3.45 -22.61
CA HIS A 134 11.06 -3.19 -22.67
C HIS A 134 11.37 -1.88 -21.94
N ILE A 135 12.19 -1.95 -20.89
CA ILE A 135 12.50 -0.81 -20.03
C ILE A 135 14.01 -0.63 -19.99
N GLN A 136 14.52 0.44 -20.60
CA GLN A 136 15.93 0.82 -20.43
C GLN A 136 16.06 1.84 -19.30
N ASN A 137 16.12 1.33 -18.07
CA ASN A 137 16.17 2.13 -16.86
C ASN A 137 17.46 2.99 -16.81
N ASN A 138 17.29 4.27 -16.51
CA ASN A 138 18.33 5.30 -16.56
C ASN A 138 18.76 5.67 -15.14
N GLY A 139 19.87 5.09 -14.66
CA GLY A 139 20.43 5.33 -13.33
C GLY A 139 21.05 4.07 -12.71
N PRO A 140 20.24 3.06 -12.33
CA PRO A 140 18.78 3.04 -12.39
C PRO A 140 18.12 3.91 -11.32
N VAL A 141 16.94 4.47 -11.64
CA VAL A 141 16.08 5.20 -10.69
C VAL A 141 14.68 4.61 -10.76
N THR A 142 14.20 4.12 -9.62
CA THR A 142 12.90 3.49 -9.46
C THR A 142 12.24 3.99 -8.18
N ILE A 143 11.01 4.48 -8.29
CA ILE A 143 10.25 5.05 -7.18
C ILE A 143 8.92 4.31 -7.07
N GLU A 144 8.61 3.85 -5.86
CA GLU A 144 7.28 3.36 -5.53
C GLU A 144 6.41 4.53 -5.05
N LEU A 145 5.22 4.67 -5.61
CA LEU A 145 4.20 5.61 -5.19
C LEU A 145 2.98 4.85 -4.70
N ILE A 146 2.41 5.28 -3.58
CA ILE A 146 1.19 4.72 -3.01
C ILE A 146 0.28 5.90 -2.66
N SER A 147 -0.98 5.88 -3.10
CA SER A 147 -1.95 6.90 -2.67
C SER A 147 -2.28 6.72 -1.19
N PRO A 148 -2.51 7.80 -0.43
CA PRO A 148 -2.83 7.69 0.99
C PRO A 148 -4.08 6.84 1.24
N SER A 149 -4.01 5.90 2.19
CA SER A 149 -5.20 5.21 2.63
C SER A 149 -6.05 6.14 3.49
N ARG A 150 -7.37 6.14 3.31
CA ARG A 150 -8.32 6.93 4.14
C ARG A 150 -8.25 6.60 5.63
N THR A 151 -7.62 5.48 6.01
CA THR A 151 -7.42 5.03 7.39
C THR A 151 -6.22 5.65 8.09
N THR A 152 -5.36 6.40 7.38
CA THR A 152 -4.13 6.98 7.94
C THR A 152 -4.16 8.50 8.00
N ASP A 153 -5.25 9.11 8.50
CA ASP A 153 -5.15 10.49 9.01
C ASP A 153 -4.52 10.45 10.42
N PRO A 154 -3.30 10.98 10.62
CA PRO A 154 -2.65 11.04 11.94
C PRO A 154 -3.51 11.77 12.99
N ARG A 155 -4.43 12.64 12.54
CA ARG A 155 -5.35 13.37 13.42
C ARG A 155 -6.51 12.52 13.93
N LEU A 156 -6.89 11.46 13.21
CA LEU A 156 -7.92 10.51 13.62
C LEU A 156 -7.34 9.40 14.49
N THR A 157 -6.16 8.86 14.13
CA THR A 157 -5.44 7.88 14.96
C THR A 157 -5.07 8.45 16.33
N SER A 158 -4.57 9.69 16.40
CA SER A 158 -4.26 10.36 17.68
C SER A 158 -5.51 10.66 18.53
N LYS A 159 -6.69 10.84 17.93
CA LYS A 159 -7.95 10.96 18.69
C LYS A 159 -8.39 9.61 19.25
N GLN A 160 -8.28 8.53 18.47
CA GLN A 160 -8.64 7.18 18.89
C GLN A 160 -7.68 6.68 19.98
N GLU A 161 -6.37 6.88 19.84
CA GLU A 161 -5.36 6.55 20.87
C GLU A 161 -5.60 7.30 22.18
N LYS A 162 -5.90 8.61 22.11
CA LYS A 162 -6.23 9.41 23.31
C LYS A 162 -7.53 8.96 23.97
N GLN A 163 -8.51 8.49 23.20
CA GLN A 163 -9.78 8.01 23.72
C GLN A 163 -9.64 6.61 24.35
N GLN A 164 -8.76 5.77 23.80
CA GLN A 164 -8.45 4.44 24.31
C GLN A 164 -7.62 4.50 25.61
N GLN A 165 -6.61 5.39 25.67
CA GLN A 165 -5.86 5.67 26.91
C GLN A 165 -6.74 6.27 28.01
N ARG A 166 -7.76 7.09 27.66
CA ARG A 166 -8.76 7.57 28.64
C ARG A 166 -9.62 6.43 29.17
N LYS A 167 -10.09 5.51 28.32
CA LYS A 167 -10.89 4.36 28.76
C LYS A 167 -10.11 3.41 29.67
N GLU A 168 -8.84 3.14 29.38
CA GLU A 168 -7.98 2.32 30.26
C GLU A 168 -7.72 2.98 31.62
N LYS A 169 -7.42 4.29 31.65
CA LYS A 169 -7.24 5.04 32.91
C LYS A 169 -8.50 5.13 33.77
N THR A 170 -9.68 5.04 33.15
CA THR A 170 -10.95 5.06 33.88
C THR A 170 -11.30 3.68 34.44
N ARG A 171 -10.85 2.60 33.78
CA ARG A 171 -10.97 1.22 34.29
C ARG A 171 -10.03 0.89 35.45
N SER A 172 -8.87 1.55 35.53
CA SER A 172 -7.88 1.31 36.60
C SER A 172 -8.16 2.07 37.91
N LYS A 173 -9.26 2.84 38.00
CA LYS A 173 -9.71 3.51 39.22
C LYS A 173 -11.10 3.01 39.62
N GLY A 174 -11.17 1.75 40.05
CA GLY A 174 -12.29 1.23 40.83
C GLY A 174 -12.18 1.68 42.30
N PRO A 175 -13.29 1.79 43.06
CA PRO A 175 -13.32 2.50 44.33
C PRO A 175 -12.58 1.73 45.44
N SER A 176 -11.70 2.42 46.15
CA SER A 176 -11.17 1.98 47.44
C SER A 176 -12.29 2.03 48.49
N GLU A 177 -12.78 0.87 48.92
CA GLU A 177 -13.64 0.76 50.10
C GLU A 177 -12.80 1.00 51.37
N SER A 178 -13.25 1.96 52.18
CA SER A 178 -12.82 2.10 53.57
C SER A 178 -14.04 2.32 54.45
N SER A 179 -13.96 1.78 55.68
CA SER A 179 -14.87 1.98 56.84
C SER A 179 -16.04 0.97 56.92
N ARG A 180 -16.32 0.23 58.01
CA ARG A 180 -16.08 0.43 59.46
C ARG A 180 -16.44 -0.83 60.29
N LYS A 181 -15.64 -1.06 61.35
CA LYS A 181 -15.97 -1.50 62.74
C LYS A 181 -16.69 -2.84 63.04
N SER A 182 -16.03 -3.67 63.90
CA SER A 182 -16.38 -4.00 65.31
C SER A 182 -16.30 -5.50 65.68
N GLY A 183 -15.86 -5.79 66.92
CA GLY A 183 -16.04 -7.08 67.64
C GLY A 183 -14.86 -8.05 67.55
N GLN A 184 -13.95 -8.07 68.53
CA GLN A 184 -13.89 -9.01 69.68
C GLN A 184 -13.39 -10.44 69.39
N TRP A 185 -12.20 -10.70 69.95
CA TRP A 185 -11.71 -11.89 70.68
C TRP A 185 -11.66 -13.32 70.07
N HIS A 186 -10.49 -13.93 70.35
CA HIS A 186 -10.18 -15.33 70.68
C HIS A 186 -9.62 -16.31 69.61
N GLN A 187 -8.32 -16.57 69.80
CA GLN A 187 -7.66 -17.88 70.02
C GLN A 187 -7.48 -18.93 68.90
N ARG A 188 -6.19 -19.34 68.82
CA ARG A 188 -5.60 -20.67 68.57
C ARG A 188 -5.34 -21.13 67.13
N GLU A 189 -4.04 -21.31 66.87
CA GLU A 189 -3.41 -22.26 65.94
C GLU A 189 -3.76 -23.75 66.26
N PRO A 190 -3.18 -24.77 65.57
CA PRO A 190 -3.00 -24.98 64.13
C PRO A 190 -3.40 -26.44 63.71
N ASN A 191 -3.12 -26.77 62.44
CA ASN A 191 -2.48 -28.02 62.01
C ASN A 191 -3.32 -29.09 61.28
N SER A 192 -2.56 -29.88 60.52
CA SER A 192 -2.82 -31.18 59.89
C SER A 192 -3.46 -31.15 58.49
N SER A 193 -3.10 -31.99 57.51
CA SER A 193 -2.04 -32.97 57.22
C SER A 193 -2.67 -33.94 56.21
N SER A 194 -1.85 -34.55 55.36
CA SER A 194 -2.11 -35.75 54.55
C SER A 194 -3.09 -35.54 53.39
N GLY A 195 -2.80 -35.94 52.16
CA GLY A 195 -2.25 -37.21 51.66
C GLY A 195 -3.22 -37.61 50.53
N ALA A 196 -2.94 -38.36 49.49
CA ALA A 196 -1.81 -39.17 49.06
C ALA A 196 -2.00 -39.42 47.56
N ASP A 197 -0.98 -40.00 46.96
CA ASP A 197 -0.81 -40.39 45.56
C ASP A 197 -1.91 -41.27 44.94
N GLY A 198 -1.90 -41.32 43.60
CA GLY A 198 -2.72 -42.25 42.81
C GLY A 198 -2.45 -42.17 41.30
N ASP A 199 -1.30 -42.67 40.88
CA ASP A 199 -0.99 -43.42 39.64
C ASP A 199 -2.20 -44.16 39.00
N VAL A 200 -2.31 -44.59 37.73
CA VAL A 200 -1.54 -44.61 36.47
C VAL A 200 -2.41 -45.40 35.46
N SER A 201 -2.16 -45.26 34.15
CA SER A 201 -2.47 -46.22 33.05
C SER A 201 -3.95 -46.35 32.60
N SER A 202 -4.33 -46.19 31.33
CA SER A 202 -3.92 -46.73 30.01
C SER A 202 -4.92 -47.79 29.53
N GLU A 203 -5.49 -47.59 28.33
CA GLU A 203 -6.00 -48.59 27.34
C GLU A 203 -6.87 -47.77 26.35
N LYS A 204 -6.61 -47.60 25.03
CA LYS A 204 -6.45 -48.51 23.87
C LYS A 204 -7.71 -49.28 23.44
N GLU A 205 -7.93 -49.22 22.12
CA GLU A 205 -8.90 -49.94 21.25
C GLU A 205 -10.34 -49.38 21.27
N ALA A 206 -11.04 -49.20 20.14
CA ALA A 206 -10.92 -49.69 18.77
C ALA A 206 -11.25 -48.58 17.76
#